data_AF-A0A7C3A2U3-F1
#
_entry.id   AF-A0A7C3A2U3-F1
#
_cell.length_a   1.000
_cell.length_b   1.000
_cell.length_c   1.000
_cell.angle_alpha   90.00
_cell.angle_beta   90.00
_cell.angle_gamma   90.00
#
_symmetry.space_group_name_H-M   'P 1'
#
loop_
_entity.id
_entity.type
_entity.pdbx_description
1 polymer ?
#
loop_
_entity_poly.entity_id
_entity_poly.type
_entity_poly.pdbx_seq_one_letter_code
_entity_poly.pdbx_strand_id
1 'polypeptide(L)'
;EIALWVIDKDIYCDNMNFIFGYASQGNGAILSIYRLNSTELIRKEAIHEVGHVLGLGHCHNHCVMQFSNSVEEAMKKPSELCEECKRVLNLV
;
A
#
# COMPACT_ATOMS: atom_id res chain seq x y z
N GLU A 1 15.91 -3.97 10.52
CA GLU A 1 15.30 -4.83 9.50
C GLU A 1 13.94 -4.22 9.15
N ILE A 2 13.58 -4.19 7.87
CA ILE A 2 12.25 -3.74 7.44
C ILE A 2 11.27 -4.92 7.57
N ALA A 3 10.08 -4.67 8.13
CA ALA A 3 9.03 -5.68 8.28
C ALA A 3 7.68 -5.18 7.76
N LEU A 4 6.85 -6.12 7.29
CA LEU A 4 5.44 -5.92 6.99
C LEU A 4 4.62 -6.83 7.92
N TRP A 5 3.87 -6.24 8.85
CA TRP A 5 2.95 -6.97 9.72
C TRP A 5 1.59 -7.12 9.03
N VAL A 6 1.15 -8.35 8.82
CA VAL A 6 -0.16 -8.63 8.24
C VAL A 6 -1.10 -9.10 9.35
N ILE A 7 -2.26 -8.44 9.48
CA ILE A 7 -3.22 -8.71 10.55
C ILE A 7 -4.65 -8.91 10.02
N ASP A 8 -5.45 -9.69 10.73
CA ASP A 8 -6.85 -10.01 10.40
C ASP A 8 -7.86 -9.05 11.07
N LYS A 9 -7.38 -8.02 11.78
CA LYS A 9 -8.23 -7.03 12.46
C LYS A 9 -8.30 -5.72 11.69
N ASP A 10 -9.45 -5.07 11.78
CA ASP A 10 -9.65 -3.74 11.22
C ASP A 10 -8.79 -2.71 11.96
N ILE A 11 -8.29 -1.71 11.24
CA ILE A 11 -7.45 -0.65 11.80
C ILE A 11 -7.88 0.71 11.28
N TYR A 12 -7.56 1.74 12.07
CA TYR A 12 -7.83 3.13 11.74
C TYR A 12 -6.69 4.02 12.25
N CYS A 13 -6.66 5.26 11.77
CA CYS A 13 -5.82 6.31 12.30
C CYS A 13 -6.65 7.59 12.47
N ASP A 14 -6.09 8.59 13.16
CA ASP A 14 -6.82 9.83 13.44
C ASP A 14 -7.37 10.46 12.15
N ASN A 15 -8.65 10.84 12.18
CA ASN A 15 -9.41 11.43 11.07
C ASN A 15 -9.79 10.47 9.92
N MET A 16 -9.53 9.16 10.05
CA MET A 16 -9.91 8.16 9.06
C MET A 16 -10.82 7.10 9.69
N ASN A 17 -11.90 6.74 8.99
CA ASN A 17 -12.82 5.69 9.47
C ASN A 17 -12.18 4.30 9.46
N PHE A 18 -11.26 4.06 8.54
CA PHE A 18 -10.40 2.88 8.47
C PHE A 18 -9.20 3.19 7.56
N ILE A 19 -8.18 2.35 7.62
CA ILE A 19 -7.08 2.31 6.65
C ILE A 19 -6.80 0.86 6.26
N PHE A 20 -6.27 0.62 5.06
CA PHE A 20 -5.79 -0.70 4.69
C PHE A 20 -4.45 -1.00 5.36
N GLY A 21 -3.57 0.00 5.42
CA GLY A 21 -2.29 -0.12 6.08
C GLY A 21 -1.75 1.22 6.54
N TYR A 22 -0.62 1.15 7.23
CA TYR A 22 0.16 2.31 7.63
C TYR A 22 1.64 1.96 7.56
N ALA A 23 2.41 2.85 6.94
CA ALA A 23 3.84 2.68 6.76
C ALA A 23 4.64 3.81 7.41
N SER A 24 5.78 3.45 7.98
CA SER A 24 6.82 4.38 8.41
C SER A 24 8.06 4.15 7.55
N GLN A 25 8.44 5.19 6.79
CA GLN A 25 9.60 5.15 5.90
C GLN A 25 10.86 4.69 6.66
N GLY A 26 11.56 3.69 6.11
CA GLY A 26 12.78 3.11 6.68
C GLY A 26 12.59 2.15 7.86
N ASN A 27 11.37 2.02 8.40
CA ASN A 27 11.10 1.18 9.58
C ASN A 27 10.28 -0.07 9.21
N GLY A 28 9.08 0.11 8.69
CA GLY A 28 8.15 -1.00 8.44
C GLY A 28 6.72 -0.52 8.25
N ALA A 29 5.84 -1.47 7.96
CA ALA A 29 4.42 -1.18 7.74
C ALA A 29 3.52 -2.27 8.33
N ILE A 30 2.28 -1.89 8.61
CA ILE A 30 1.19 -2.81 8.96
C ILE A 30 0.16 -2.81 7.84
N LEU A 31 -0.37 -3.99 7.52
CA LEU A 31 -1.43 -4.21 6.54
C LEU A 31 -2.56 -5.02 7.19
N SER A 32 -3.75 -4.45 7.19
CA SER A 32 -4.99 -5.13 7.56
C SER A 32 -5.62 -5.81 6.35
N ILE A 33 -5.84 -7.11 6.45
CA ILE A 33 -6.59 -7.88 5.44
C ILE A 33 -8.09 -7.95 5.75
N TYR A 34 -8.56 -7.32 6.83
CA TYR A 34 -9.95 -7.38 7.28
C TYR A 34 -10.95 -6.95 6.19
N ARG A 35 -10.57 -5.96 5.38
CA ARG A 35 -11.39 -5.40 4.29
C ARG A 35 -10.94 -5.83 2.89
N LEU A 36 -9.90 -6.66 2.77
CA LEU A 36 -9.33 -7.11 1.50
C LEU A 36 -9.79 -8.55 1.23
N ASN A 37 -10.72 -8.69 0.29
CA ASN A 37 -11.43 -9.96 0.05
C ASN A 37 -10.75 -10.89 -0.97
N SER A 38 -9.55 -10.56 -1.44
CA SER A 38 -8.81 -11.36 -2.42
C SER A 38 -7.31 -11.27 -2.22
N THR A 39 -6.58 -12.33 -2.58
CA THR A 39 -5.11 -12.34 -2.56
C THR A 39 -4.52 -11.28 -3.49
N GLU A 40 -5.20 -10.94 -4.59
CA GLU A 40 -4.78 -9.87 -5.49
C GLU A 40 -4.80 -8.50 -4.78
N LEU A 41 -5.88 -8.18 -4.07
CA LEU A 41 -5.98 -6.95 -3.31
C LEU A 41 -4.95 -6.89 -2.17
N ILE A 42 -4.74 -7.99 -1.46
CA ILE A 42 -3.69 -8.10 -0.44
C ILE A 42 -2.33 -7.81 -1.07
N ARG A 43 -2.04 -8.35 -2.27
CA ARG A 43 -0.79 -8.09 -2.98
C ARG A 43 -0.64 -6.61 -3.34
N LYS A 44 -1.70 -5.96 -3.85
CA LYS A 44 -1.69 -4.54 -4.21
C LYS A 44 -1.35 -3.66 -3.01
N GLU A 45 -2.08 -3.82 -1.91
CA GLU A 45 -1.85 -3.01 -0.71
C GLU A 45 -0.51 -3.35 -0.03
N ALA A 46 -0.06 -4.62 -0.05
CA ALA A 46 1.27 -4.97 0.43
C ALA A 46 2.38 -4.24 -0.35
N ILE A 47 2.29 -4.20 -1.69
CA ILE A 47 3.25 -3.44 -2.51
C ILE A 47 3.15 -1.94 -2.20
N HIS A 48 1.95 -1.41 -2.01
CA HIS A 48 1.71 0.00 -1.66
C HIS A 48 2.42 0.38 -0.34
N GLU A 49 2.15 -0.37 0.73
CA GLU A 49 2.73 -0.12 2.05
C GLU A 49 4.24 -0.31 2.06
N VAL A 50 4.76 -1.37 1.44
CA VAL A 50 6.21 -1.58 1.31
C VAL A 50 6.83 -0.48 0.47
N GLY A 51 6.15 0.00 -0.57
CA GLY A 51 6.57 1.15 -1.36
C GLY A 51 6.78 2.39 -0.49
N HIS A 52 5.86 2.68 0.43
CA HIS A 52 6.03 3.75 1.41
C HIS A 52 7.22 3.52 2.35
N VAL A 53 7.43 2.30 2.84
CA VAL A 53 8.61 1.98 3.66
C VAL A 53 9.91 2.25 2.91
N LEU A 54 9.93 1.96 1.60
CA LEU A 54 11.08 2.18 0.72
C LEU A 54 11.22 3.64 0.22
N GLY A 55 10.31 4.54 0.62
CA GLY A 55 10.41 5.98 0.34
C GLY A 55 9.59 6.49 -0.83
N LEU A 56 8.67 5.69 -1.38
CA LEU A 56 7.68 6.19 -2.33
C LEU A 56 6.58 6.96 -1.62
N GLY A 57 6.14 8.07 -2.21
CA GLY A 57 4.88 8.73 -1.85
C GLY A 57 3.71 8.20 -2.66
N HIS A 58 2.52 8.78 -2.45
CA HIS A 58 1.39 8.53 -3.34
C HIS A 58 1.71 8.98 -4.77
N CYS A 59 1.19 8.25 -5.75
CA CYS A 59 1.43 8.49 -7.17
C CYS A 59 0.11 8.70 -7.93
N HIS A 60 0.09 9.67 -8.84
CA HIS A 60 -1.07 9.97 -9.69
C HIS A 60 -1.03 9.27 -11.06
N ASN A 61 0.08 8.59 -11.38
CA ASN A 61 0.22 7.80 -12.61
C ASN A 61 -0.56 6.48 -12.51
N HIS A 62 -0.62 5.71 -13.60
CA HIS A 62 -1.08 4.32 -13.58
C HIS A 62 -0.09 3.46 -12.75
N CYS A 63 -0.30 3.41 -11.43
CA CYS A 63 0.63 2.85 -10.46
C CYS A 63 -0.09 2.29 -9.23
N VAL A 64 0.41 1.20 -8.66
CA VAL A 64 -0.06 0.64 -7.38
C VAL A 64 0.09 1.60 -6.19
N MET A 65 0.96 2.62 -6.30
CA MET A 65 1.10 3.70 -5.32
C MET A 65 -0.02 4.75 -5.36
N GLN A 66 -1.07 4.56 -6.18
CA GLN A 66 -2.28 5.37 -6.08
C GLN A 66 -2.93 5.21 -4.70
N PHE A 67 -3.33 6.33 -4.10
CA PHE A 67 -4.07 6.34 -2.85
C PHE A 67 -5.43 5.66 -3.00
N SER A 68 -5.90 4.98 -1.95
CA SER A 68 -7.20 4.29 -1.96
C SER A 68 -7.91 4.47 -0.62
N ASN A 69 -9.04 5.17 -0.64
CA ASN A 69 -9.95 5.36 0.51
C ASN A 69 -11.05 4.32 0.56
N SER A 70 -11.17 3.47 -0.46
CA SER A 70 -12.21 2.43 -0.54
C SER A 70 -11.68 1.16 -1.20
N VAL A 71 -12.36 0.04 -0.94
CA VAL A 71 -12.04 -1.24 -1.59
C VAL A 71 -12.24 -1.13 -3.10
N GLU A 72 -13.22 -0.34 -3.54
CA GLU A 72 -13.47 -0.09 -4.97
C GLU A 72 -12.30 0.64 -5.65
N GLU A 73 -11.72 1.64 -4.98
CA GLU A 73 -10.52 2.32 -5.47
C GLU A 73 -9.30 1.39 -5.50
N ALA A 74 -9.10 0.59 -4.44
CA ALA A 74 -8.02 -0.41 -4.38
C ALA A 74 -8.15 -1.47 -5.48
N MET A 75 -9.38 -1.87 -5.84
CA MET A 75 -9.65 -2.75 -6.98
C MET A 75 -9.26 -2.10 -8.31
N LYS A 76 -9.62 -0.83 -8.51
CA LYS A 76 -9.41 -0.09 -9.76
C LYS A 76 -7.94 0.27 -10.01
N LYS A 77 -7.14 0.48 -8.96
CA LYS A 77 -5.73 0.86 -9.16
C LYS A 77 -4.91 -0.30 -9.76
N PRO A 78 -3.81 0.01 -10.47
CA PRO A 78 -2.95 -0.99 -11.09
C PRO A 78 -2.25 -1.88 -10.07
N SER A 79 -1.83 -3.07 -10.50
CA SER A 79 -1.15 -4.06 -9.65
C SER A 79 0.37 -3.90 -9.58
N GLU A 80 0.93 -2.93 -10.31
CA GLU A 80 2.36 -2.76 -10.56
C GLU A 80 2.79 -1.31 -10.36
N LEU A 81 4.09 -1.10 -10.09
CA LEU A 81 4.70 0.23 -10.05
C LEU A 81 4.80 0.82 -11.46
N CYS A 82 4.57 2.13 -11.59
CA CYS A 82 4.91 2.84 -12.82
C CYS A 82 6.43 3.03 -12.93
N GLU A 83 6.91 3.38 -14.13
CA GLU A 83 8.34 3.56 -14.41
C GLU A 83 9.01 4.62 -13.53
N GLU A 84 8.28 5.67 -13.14
CA GLU A 84 8.81 6.69 -12.23
C GLU A 84 9.10 6.13 -10.84
N CYS A 85 8.14 5.40 -10.27
CA CYS A 85 8.32 4.75 -8.97
C CYS A 85 9.41 3.68 -9.01
N LYS A 86 9.52 2.93 -10.12
CA LYS A 86 10.63 1.97 -10.31
C LYS A 86 11.98 2.66 -10.33
N ARG A 87 12.10 3.81 -10.99
CA ARG A 87 13.35 4.59 -11.03
C ARG A 87 13.75 5.11 -9.66
N VAL A 88 12.79 5.62 -8.87
CA VAL A 88 13.05 6.05 -7.48
C VAL A 88 13.61 4.90 -6.63
N LEU A 89 13.15 3.66 -6.88
CA LEU A 89 13.63 2.45 -6.21
C LEU A 89 14.85 1.78 -6.88
N ASN A 90 15.40 2.36 -7.95
CA ASN A 90 16.48 1.76 -8.76
C ASN A 90 16.18 0.33 -9.26
N LEU A 91 14.92 0.09 -9.67
CA LEU A 91 14.47 -1.19 -10.25
C LEU A 91 14.59 -1.24 -11.78
N VAL A 92 14.93 -0.11 -12.41
CA VAL A 92 15.11 0.08 -13.86
C VAL A 92 16.30 1.00 -14.12
#